data_AF-A0A8H3FIM3-F1
#
_entry.id   AF-A0A8H3FIM3-F1
#
_cell.length_a   1.000
_cell.length_b   1.000
_cell.length_c   1.000
_cell.angle_alpha   90.00
_cell.angle_beta   90.00
_cell.angle_gamma   90.00
#
_symmetry.space_group_name_H-M   'P 1'
#
loop_
_entity.id
_entity.type
_entity.pdbx_description
1 polymer ?
#
loop_
_entity_poly.entity_id
_entity_poly.type
_entity_poly.pdbx_seq_one_letter_code
_entity_poly.pdbx_strand_id
1 'polypeptide(L)'
;MARAYQEAHIMDTLTASVKDLQTKTADLAKAKGYHEEKIKNLTTANAELQKKYDALDLRMKANEHNTTARLLNTHLSLSPLPNKNNIPLTPLHDLDTNRPIRSFPKHERDMKTMGSADVIQCLQALDVPSLGLSAGEKKTRLRGEIGLAKEDKDAGGLNGKEEKSRTPTPADKARTNTENAKKAAEVRRKVLEAKQKKAEGQKK
;
A
#
# COMPACT_ATOMS: atom_id res chain seq x y z
N MET A 1 34.38 10.72 81.65
CA MET A 1 34.19 9.64 80.65
C MET A 1 32.79 9.63 80.02
N ALA A 2 31.69 9.69 80.79
CA ALA A 2 30.33 9.61 80.24
C ALA A 2 29.99 10.67 79.16
N ARG A 3 30.42 11.92 79.34
CA ARG A 3 30.19 13.01 78.37
C ARG A 3 30.89 12.78 77.02
N ALA A 4 32.15 12.35 77.04
CA ALA A 4 32.91 12.05 75.82
C ALA A 4 32.29 10.88 75.04
N TYR A 5 31.73 9.89 75.74
CA TYR A 5 31.02 8.78 75.12
C TYR A 5 29.72 9.23 74.44
N GLN A 6 28.96 10.12 75.10
CA GLN A 6 27.74 10.69 74.53
C GLN A 6 28.01 11.56 73.31
N GLU A 7 29.07 12.37 73.35
CA GLU A 7 29.50 13.19 72.21
C GLU A 7 29.96 12.32 71.02
N ALA A 8 30.71 11.24 71.26
CA ALA A 8 31.11 10.29 70.21
C ALA A 8 29.89 9.62 69.55
N HIS A 9 28.93 9.13 70.34
CA HIS A 9 27.71 8.51 69.81
C HIS A 9 26.88 9.48 68.94
N ILE A 10 26.78 10.75 69.35
CA ILE A 10 26.09 11.79 68.56
C ILE A 10 26.81 12.01 67.23
N MET A 11 28.14 12.10 67.25
CA MET A 11 28.95 12.28 66.04
C MET A 11 28.85 11.09 65.07
N ASP A 12 28.81 9.86 65.58
CA ASP A 12 28.61 8.66 64.77
C ASP A 12 27.22 8.66 64.11
N THR A 13 26.18 9.03 64.86
CA THR A 13 24.80 9.12 64.37
C THR A 13 24.66 10.19 63.28
N LEU A 14 25.30 11.35 63.48
CA LEU A 14 25.31 12.43 62.51
C LEU A 14 26.05 12.02 61.24
N THR A 15 27.20 11.36 61.38
CA THR A 15 28.00 10.86 60.25
C THR A 15 27.21 9.84 59.42
N ALA A 16 26.51 8.92 60.08
CA ALA A 16 25.64 7.96 59.40
C ALA A 16 24.50 8.67 58.64
N SER A 17 23.88 9.67 59.25
CA SER A 17 22.80 10.45 58.63
C SER A 17 23.28 11.24 57.42
N VAL A 18 24.46 11.87 57.50
CA VAL A 18 25.08 12.57 56.35
C VAL A 18 25.37 11.60 55.21
N LYS A 19 25.89 10.40 55.52
CA LYS A 19 26.15 9.38 54.50
C LYS A 19 24.87 8.90 53.82
N ASP A 20 23.79 8.69 54.57
CA ASP A 20 22.47 8.33 54.03
C ASP A 20 21.87 9.45 53.15
N LEU A 21 22.04 10.71 53.54
CA LEU A 21 21.63 11.84 52.69
C LEU A 21 22.46 11.91 51.40
N GLN A 22 23.76 11.64 51.47
CA GLN A 22 24.62 11.60 50.29
C GLN A 22 24.24 10.46 49.32
N THR A 23 23.89 9.28 49.83
CA THR A 23 23.42 8.19 48.97
C THR A 23 22.08 8.51 48.34
N LYS A 24 21.11 9.00 49.13
CA LYS A 24 19.79 9.42 48.62
C LYS A 24 19.88 10.51 47.57
N THR A 25 20.74 11.51 47.76
CA THR A 25 20.94 12.58 46.77
C THR A 25 21.57 12.06 45.48
N ALA A 26 22.52 11.13 45.56
CA ALA A 26 23.09 10.48 44.39
C ALA A 26 22.04 9.63 43.63
N ASP A 27 21.19 8.90 44.33
CA ASP A 27 20.16 8.08 43.73
C ASP A 27 19.04 8.94 43.10
N LEU A 28 18.66 10.03 43.74
CA LEU A 28 17.74 11.03 43.16
C LEU A 28 18.31 11.66 41.89
N ALA A 29 19.61 11.96 41.86
CA ALA A 29 20.25 12.50 40.66
C ALA A 29 20.21 11.49 39.49
N LYS A 30 20.45 10.20 39.76
CA LYS A 30 20.32 9.13 38.75
C LYS A 30 18.89 8.98 38.25
N ALA A 31 17.92 8.93 39.17
CA ALA A 31 16.50 8.80 38.82
C ALA A 31 16.03 10.00 37.97
N LYS A 32 16.45 11.22 38.33
CA LYS A 32 16.18 12.43 37.56
C LYS A 32 16.73 12.31 36.13
N GLY A 33 17.99 11.92 35.97
CA GLY A 33 18.59 11.74 34.64
C GLY A 33 17.84 10.72 33.78
N TYR A 34 17.46 9.58 34.38
CA TYR A 34 16.65 8.56 33.69
C TYR A 34 15.29 9.11 33.24
N HIS A 35 14.61 9.88 34.09
CA HIS A 35 13.31 10.46 33.75
C HIS A 35 13.43 11.52 32.65
N GLU A 36 14.46 12.37 32.68
CA GLU A 36 14.73 13.36 31.63
C GLU A 36 14.95 12.70 30.27
N GLU A 37 15.75 11.63 30.22
CA GLU A 37 15.96 10.85 29.00
C GLU A 37 14.66 10.21 28.50
N LYS A 38 13.88 9.60 29.41
CA LYS A 38 12.59 9.01 29.07
C LYS A 38 11.60 10.04 28.52
N ILE A 39 11.54 11.24 29.11
CA ILE A 39 10.69 12.34 28.64
C ILE A 39 11.11 12.77 27.23
N LYS A 40 12.42 12.88 26.96
CA LYS A 40 12.93 13.23 25.63
C LYS A 40 12.54 12.19 24.59
N ASN A 41 12.69 10.90 24.92
CA ASN A 41 12.33 9.80 24.03
C ASN A 41 10.82 9.78 23.75
N LEU A 42 9.98 9.96 24.77
CA LEU A 42 8.52 10.04 24.62
C LEU A 42 8.10 11.26 23.79
N THR A 43 8.73 12.41 23.98
CA THR A 43 8.44 13.63 23.21
C THR A 43 8.75 13.44 21.73
N THR A 44 9.87 12.78 21.43
CA THR A 44 10.28 12.47 20.05
C THR A 44 9.31 11.49 19.40
N ALA A 45 8.98 10.39 20.09
CA ALA A 45 8.01 9.40 19.60
C ALA A 45 6.62 10.02 19.36
N ASN A 46 6.17 10.91 20.24
CA ASN A 46 4.89 11.59 20.08
C ASN A 46 4.89 12.53 18.86
N ALA A 47 5.97 13.27 18.62
CA ALA A 47 6.10 14.11 17.44
C ALA A 47 6.10 13.29 16.13
N GLU A 48 6.71 12.11 16.13
CA GLU A 48 6.67 11.20 14.97
C GLU A 48 5.27 10.63 14.72
N LEU A 49 4.56 10.26 15.80
CA LEU A 49 3.18 9.79 15.68
C LEU A 49 2.25 10.88 15.16
N GLN A 50 2.40 12.12 15.63
CA GLN A 50 1.61 13.24 15.12
C GLN A 50 1.82 13.44 13.62
N LYS A 51 3.07 13.41 13.13
CA LYS A 51 3.35 13.51 11.70
C LYS A 51 2.70 12.39 10.88
N LYS A 52 2.72 11.16 11.39
CA LYS A 52 2.06 10.01 10.74
C LYS A 52 0.55 10.17 10.72
N TYR A 53 -0.04 10.71 11.79
CA TYR A 53 -1.47 10.99 11.86
C TYR A 53 -1.87 12.07 10.86
N ASP A 54 -1.14 13.19 10.80
CA ASP A 54 -1.41 14.28 9.86
C ASP A 54 -1.30 13.80 8.39
N ALA A 55 -0.30 12.95 8.09
CA ALA A 55 -0.16 12.35 6.77
C ALA A 55 -1.32 11.40 6.42
N LEU A 56 -1.82 10.64 7.40
CA LEU A 56 -2.97 9.75 7.21
C LEU A 56 -4.26 10.54 6.98
N ASP A 57 -4.52 11.58 7.78
CA ASP A 57 -5.68 12.46 7.62
C ASP A 57 -5.69 13.12 6.22
N LEU A 58 -4.53 13.58 5.77
CA LEU A 58 -4.38 14.15 4.43
C LEU A 58 -4.70 13.14 3.32
N ARG A 59 -4.18 11.91 3.44
CA ARG A 59 -4.45 10.80 2.51
C ARG A 59 -5.92 10.41 2.51
N MET A 60 -6.58 10.38 3.68
CA MET A 60 -8.00 10.09 3.79
C MET A 60 -8.83 11.13 3.05
N LYS A 61 -8.57 12.43 3.27
CA LYS A 61 -9.24 13.51 2.53
C LYS A 61 -9.02 13.39 1.03
N ALA A 62 -7.79 13.16 0.58
CA ALA A 62 -7.51 12.98 -0.85
C ALA A 62 -8.28 11.77 -1.42
N ASN A 63 -8.37 10.67 -0.68
CA ASN A 63 -9.10 9.49 -1.11
C ASN A 63 -10.62 9.71 -1.17
N GLU A 64 -11.20 10.50 -0.25
CA GLU A 64 -12.60 10.91 -0.32
C GLU A 64 -12.88 11.72 -1.58
N HIS A 65 -12.07 12.75 -1.87
CA HIS A 65 -12.16 13.54 -3.10
C HIS A 65 -12.04 12.64 -4.33
N ASN A 66 -11.08 11.72 -4.34
CA ASN A 66 -10.85 10.79 -5.44
C ASN A 66 -12.03 9.83 -5.64
N THR A 67 -12.64 9.35 -4.56
CA THR A 67 -13.80 8.46 -4.63
C THR A 67 -15.00 9.19 -5.25
N THR A 68 -15.27 10.42 -4.82
CA THR A 68 -16.32 11.26 -5.41
C THR A 68 -16.03 11.59 -6.87
N ALA A 69 -14.80 12.00 -7.20
CA ALA A 69 -14.40 12.31 -8.57
C ALA A 69 -14.51 11.09 -9.50
N ARG A 70 -14.09 9.90 -9.05
CA ARG A 70 -14.27 8.63 -9.77
C ARG A 70 -15.74 8.34 -10.06
N LEU A 71 -16.61 8.50 -9.07
CA LEU A 71 -18.05 8.30 -9.24
C LEU A 71 -18.62 9.26 -10.30
N LEU A 72 -18.30 10.55 -10.20
CA LEU A 72 -18.72 11.56 -11.18
C LEU A 72 -18.22 11.23 -12.59
N ASN A 73 -16.94 10.90 -12.73
CA ASN A 73 -16.33 10.53 -14.01
C ASN A 73 -16.94 9.24 -14.61
N THR A 74 -17.35 8.29 -13.76
CA THR A 74 -18.05 7.08 -14.19
C THR A 74 -19.39 7.40 -14.83
N HIS A 75 -20.17 8.30 -14.22
CA HIS A 75 -21.45 8.73 -14.78
C HIS A 75 -21.28 9.47 -16.12
N LEU A 76 -20.17 10.20 -16.32
CA LEU A 76 -19.85 10.82 -17.61
C LEU A 76 -19.63 9.78 -18.71
N SER A 77 -18.91 8.70 -18.39
CA SER A 77 -18.62 7.62 -19.35
C SER A 77 -19.87 6.87 -19.81
N LEU A 78 -20.89 6.78 -18.94
CA LEU A 78 -22.17 6.10 -19.20
C LEU A 78 -23.25 7.02 -19.78
N SER A 79 -22.97 8.32 -19.88
CA SER A 79 -23.96 9.30 -20.33
C SER A 79 -24.32 9.09 -21.81
N PRO A 80 -25.62 9.08 -22.19
CA PRO A 80 -26.07 8.97 -23.57
C PRO A 80 -25.88 10.28 -24.38
N LEU A 81 -25.24 11.30 -23.80
CA LEU A 81 -25.08 12.60 -24.44
C LEU A 81 -24.18 12.50 -25.70
N PRO A 82 -24.57 13.15 -26.81
CA PRO A 82 -23.84 13.08 -28.08
C PRO A 82 -22.42 13.66 -28.02
N ASN A 83 -22.11 14.48 -27.00
CA ASN A 83 -20.81 15.12 -26.81
C ASN A 83 -20.06 14.64 -25.56
N LYS A 84 -20.29 13.39 -25.10
CA LYS A 84 -19.68 12.85 -23.87
C LYS A 84 -18.15 13.01 -23.79
N ASN A 85 -17.45 12.93 -24.92
CA ASN A 85 -15.99 13.05 -25.00
C ASN A 85 -15.46 14.48 -24.78
N ASN A 86 -16.34 15.50 -24.76
CA ASN A 86 -16.00 16.89 -24.53
C ASN A 86 -16.47 17.40 -23.17
N ILE A 87 -17.05 16.52 -22.33
CA ILE A 87 -17.39 16.87 -20.95
C ILE A 87 -16.11 16.83 -20.11
N PRO A 88 -15.81 17.89 -19.33
CA PRO A 88 -14.61 17.92 -18.51
C PRO A 88 -14.68 16.87 -17.40
N LEU A 89 -13.57 16.19 -17.18
CA LEU A 89 -13.39 15.25 -16.09
C LEU A 89 -13.16 16.01 -14.78
N THR A 90 -13.69 15.46 -13.68
CA THR A 90 -13.36 15.92 -12.34
C THR A 90 -11.94 15.45 -12.01
N PRO A 91 -11.01 16.36 -11.68
CA PRO A 91 -9.62 15.99 -11.42
C PRO A 91 -9.47 15.16 -10.15
N LEU A 92 -8.62 14.15 -10.21
CA LEU A 92 -8.17 13.44 -9.02
C LEU A 92 -7.09 14.25 -8.28
N HIS A 93 -7.02 14.02 -6.98
CA HIS A 93 -6.06 14.59 -6.06
C HIS A 93 -4.92 13.61 -5.77
N ASP A 94 -3.73 14.16 -5.61
CA ASP A 94 -2.55 13.46 -5.11
C ASP A 94 -2.75 13.06 -3.64
N LEU A 95 -2.47 11.80 -3.31
CA LEU A 95 -2.66 11.26 -1.97
C LEU A 95 -1.75 11.91 -0.93
N ASP A 96 -0.55 12.37 -1.32
CA ASP A 96 0.42 12.92 -0.37
C ASP A 96 0.26 14.42 -0.15
N THR A 97 -0.40 15.12 -1.07
CA THR A 97 -0.55 16.60 -1.00
C THR A 97 -1.99 17.07 -0.94
N ASN A 98 -2.96 16.20 -1.22
CA ASN A 98 -4.37 16.51 -1.41
C ASN A 98 -4.60 17.69 -2.38
N ARG A 99 -3.75 17.80 -3.40
CA ARG A 99 -3.88 18.80 -4.47
C ARG A 99 -4.30 18.12 -5.78
N PRO A 100 -5.05 18.81 -6.65
CA PRO A 100 -5.35 18.29 -7.98
C PRO A 100 -4.08 17.90 -8.73
N ILE A 101 -4.07 16.71 -9.33
CA ILE A 101 -2.92 16.20 -10.08
C ILE A 101 -2.67 17.10 -11.28
N ARG A 102 -1.46 17.68 -11.37
CA ARG A 102 -1.12 18.70 -12.38
C ARG A 102 -1.28 18.21 -13.82
N SER A 103 -0.95 16.95 -14.08
CA SER A 103 -0.95 16.34 -15.41
C SER A 103 -2.25 15.56 -15.69
N PHE A 104 -3.31 15.83 -14.92
CA PHE A 104 -4.58 15.15 -15.06
C PHE A 104 -5.26 15.51 -16.40
N PRO A 105 -5.79 14.54 -17.16
CA PRO A 105 -6.49 14.80 -18.41
C PRO A 105 -7.75 15.63 -18.17
N LYS A 106 -7.93 16.72 -18.93
CA LYS A 106 -9.12 17.57 -18.78
C LYS A 106 -10.37 16.88 -19.33
N HIS A 107 -10.23 16.08 -20.39
CA HIS A 107 -11.30 15.33 -21.03
C HIS A 107 -10.87 13.90 -21.30
N GLU A 108 -11.83 13.00 -21.53
CA GLU A 108 -11.56 11.60 -21.86
C GLU A 108 -10.67 11.46 -23.11
N ARG A 109 -10.91 12.28 -24.14
CA ARG A 109 -10.11 12.27 -25.38
C ARG A 109 -8.64 12.60 -25.16
N ASP A 110 -8.33 13.41 -24.14
CA ASP A 110 -6.97 13.88 -23.86
C ASP A 110 -6.08 12.71 -23.39
N MET A 111 -6.67 11.65 -22.85
CA MET A 111 -5.93 10.44 -22.45
C MET A 111 -5.30 9.70 -23.64
N LYS A 112 -5.89 9.80 -24.84
CA LYS A 112 -5.33 9.16 -26.04
C LYS A 112 -4.00 9.80 -26.41
N THR A 113 -3.93 11.13 -26.33
CA THR A 113 -2.75 11.93 -26.69
C THR A 113 -1.75 12.14 -25.55
N MET A 114 -2.11 11.77 -24.32
CA MET A 114 -1.29 11.92 -23.12
C MET A 114 0.06 11.18 -23.25
N GLY A 115 1.14 11.85 -22.85
CA GLY A 115 2.49 11.28 -22.88
C GLY A 115 2.69 10.19 -21.82
N SER A 116 3.62 9.26 -22.05
CA SER A 116 3.88 8.21 -21.05
C SER A 116 4.38 8.78 -19.72
N ALA A 117 5.10 9.90 -19.72
CA ALA A 117 5.59 10.55 -18.51
C ALA A 117 4.43 11.10 -17.67
N ASP A 118 3.48 11.78 -18.31
CA ASP A 118 2.28 12.32 -17.65
C ASP A 118 1.45 11.21 -17.03
N VAL A 119 1.29 10.08 -17.74
CA VAL A 119 0.52 8.93 -17.24
C VAL A 119 1.19 8.32 -16.01
N ILE A 120 2.52 8.18 -16.04
CA ILE A 120 3.29 7.69 -14.89
C ILE A 120 3.13 8.64 -13.71
N GLN A 121 3.22 9.95 -13.94
CA GLN A 121 3.05 10.95 -12.88
C GLN A 121 1.66 10.85 -12.23
N CYS A 122 0.60 10.70 -13.03
CA CYS A 122 -0.75 10.50 -12.49
C CYS A 122 -0.89 9.21 -11.70
N LEU A 123 -0.33 8.10 -12.18
CA LEU A 123 -0.36 6.81 -11.46
C LEU A 123 0.44 6.88 -10.15
N GLN A 124 1.61 7.53 -10.15
CA GLN A 124 2.42 7.72 -8.95
C GLN A 124 1.70 8.56 -7.89
N ALA A 125 1.05 9.66 -8.28
CA ALA A 125 0.28 10.50 -7.37
C ALA A 125 -0.93 9.78 -6.74
N LEU A 126 -1.40 8.69 -7.36
CA LEU A 126 -2.47 7.83 -6.86
C LEU A 126 -1.94 6.58 -6.12
N ASP A 127 -0.62 6.49 -5.90
CA ASP A 127 0.07 5.31 -5.34
C ASP A 127 -0.25 4.01 -6.10
N VAL A 128 -0.39 4.11 -7.43
CA VAL A 128 -0.68 2.98 -8.31
C VAL A 128 0.60 2.50 -9.00
N PRO A 129 1.00 1.23 -8.81
CA PRO A 129 2.20 0.69 -9.45
C PRO A 129 2.13 0.75 -10.98
N SER A 130 3.17 1.32 -11.60
CA SER A 130 3.28 1.46 -13.06
C SER A 130 4.53 0.82 -13.67
N LEU A 131 5.39 0.21 -12.85
CA LEU A 131 6.63 -0.43 -13.30
C LEU A 131 6.33 -1.70 -14.11
N GLY A 132 7.11 -1.94 -15.17
CA GLY A 132 6.95 -3.10 -16.05
C GLY A 132 5.77 -3.04 -17.03
N LEU A 133 4.87 -2.05 -16.92
CA LEU A 133 3.74 -1.87 -17.82
C LEU A 133 4.15 -1.14 -19.11
N SER A 134 3.62 -1.60 -20.25
CA SER A 134 3.68 -0.88 -21.52
C SER A 134 2.92 0.45 -21.44
N ALA A 135 3.20 1.38 -22.35
CA ALA A 135 2.50 2.67 -22.39
C ALA A 135 0.98 2.53 -22.52
N GLY A 136 0.50 1.53 -23.28
CA GLY A 136 -0.93 1.25 -23.45
C GLY A 136 -1.58 0.69 -22.19
N GLU A 137 -0.88 -0.18 -21.45
CA GLU A 137 -1.36 -0.73 -20.18
C GLU A 137 -1.41 0.34 -19.09
N LYS A 138 -0.42 1.23 -19.03
CA LYS A 138 -0.43 2.38 -18.11
C LYS A 138 -1.64 3.28 -18.35
N LYS A 139 -1.96 3.59 -19.62
CA LYS A 139 -3.15 4.36 -19.98
C LYS A 139 -4.44 3.64 -19.60
N THR A 140 -4.52 2.33 -19.86
CA THR A 140 -5.68 1.51 -19.48
C THR A 140 -5.87 1.48 -17.96
N ARG A 141 -4.76 1.38 -17.20
CA ARG A 141 -4.76 1.42 -15.75
C ARG A 141 -5.25 2.77 -15.24
N LEU A 142 -4.68 3.88 -15.74
CA LEU A 142 -5.10 5.24 -15.37
C LEU A 142 -6.58 5.47 -15.69
N ARG A 143 -7.05 5.00 -16.85
CA ARG A 143 -8.46 5.06 -17.26
C ARG A 143 -9.39 4.42 -16.23
N GLY A 144 -9.03 3.23 -15.75
CA GLY A 144 -9.77 2.54 -14.69
C GLY A 144 -9.74 3.31 -13.37
N GLU A 145 -8.58 3.86 -12.99
CA GLU A 145 -8.43 4.65 -11.76
C GLU A 145 -9.19 5.98 -11.78
N ILE A 146 -9.42 6.55 -12.96
CA ILE A 146 -10.26 7.75 -13.14
C ILE A 146 -11.76 7.42 -13.06
N GLY A 147 -12.14 6.16 -13.23
CA GLY A 147 -13.53 5.72 -13.28
C GLY A 147 -14.15 5.71 -14.68
N LEU A 148 -13.34 5.72 -15.75
CA LEU A 148 -13.86 5.67 -17.11
C LEU A 148 -14.07 4.22 -17.58
N ALA A 149 -15.12 3.96 -18.36
CA ALA A 149 -15.37 2.63 -18.92
C ALA A 149 -14.19 2.19 -19.80
N LYS A 150 -13.91 0.88 -19.84
CA LYS A 150 -12.86 0.35 -20.72
C LYS A 150 -13.14 0.76 -22.15
N GLU A 151 -12.09 1.15 -22.86
CA GLU A 151 -12.19 1.45 -24.28
C GLU A 151 -12.45 0.12 -25.00
N ASP A 152 -13.64 -0.04 -25.59
CA ASP A 152 -13.98 -1.21 -26.38
C ASP A 152 -13.01 -1.25 -27.57
N LYS A 153 -12.04 -2.16 -27.54
CA LYS A 153 -11.06 -2.31 -28.62
C LYS A 153 -11.63 -2.96 -29.88
N ASP A 154 -12.92 -3.32 -29.91
CA ASP A 154 -13.49 -4.22 -30.93
C ASP A 154 -14.74 -3.71 -31.67
N ALA A 155 -15.01 -2.39 -31.71
CA ALA A 155 -16.09 -1.85 -32.57
C ALA A 155 -15.62 -1.40 -33.97
N GLY A 156 -14.34 -1.57 -34.31
CA GLY A 156 -13.71 -0.96 -35.50
C GLY A 156 -12.94 -1.91 -36.43
N GLY A 157 -13.19 -3.22 -36.40
CA GLY A 157 -12.37 -4.18 -37.13
C GLY A 157 -13.00 -5.53 -37.43
N LEU A 158 -14.25 -5.57 -37.89
CA LEU A 158 -14.79 -6.76 -38.56
C LEU A 158 -15.26 -6.39 -39.97
N ASN A 159 -14.27 -6.25 -40.84
CA ASN A 159 -14.49 -6.41 -42.27
C ASN A 159 -14.88 -7.88 -42.49
N GLY A 160 -15.99 -8.11 -43.17
CA GLY A 160 -16.65 -9.41 -43.28
C GLY A 160 -15.72 -10.52 -43.78
N LYS A 161 -15.53 -11.53 -42.94
CA LYS A 161 -15.37 -12.91 -43.40
C LYS A 161 -16.38 -13.76 -42.65
N GLU A 162 -17.40 -14.18 -43.39
CA GLU A 162 -18.38 -15.16 -42.96
C GLU A 162 -17.66 -16.48 -42.62
N GLU A 163 -17.30 -16.66 -41.36
CA GLU A 163 -16.82 -17.94 -40.86
C GLU A 163 -18.01 -18.74 -40.34
N LYS A 164 -18.47 -19.67 -41.19
CA LYS A 164 -19.54 -20.62 -40.89
C LYS A 164 -19.25 -21.33 -39.57
N SER A 165 -20.12 -21.10 -38.60
CA SER A 165 -20.17 -21.79 -37.31
C SER A 165 -20.24 -23.32 -37.51
N ARG A 166 -19.12 -24.02 -37.34
CA ARG A 166 -19.12 -25.47 -37.09
C ARG A 166 -19.24 -25.69 -35.59
N THR A 167 -20.43 -26.12 -35.15
CA THR A 167 -20.62 -26.67 -33.81
C THR A 167 -19.71 -27.89 -33.62
N PRO A 168 -18.90 -27.94 -32.55
CA PRO A 168 -17.97 -29.05 -32.33
C PRO A 168 -18.72 -30.35 -32.07
N THR A 169 -18.33 -31.39 -32.79
CA THR A 169 -18.94 -32.73 -32.76
C THR A 169 -18.56 -33.45 -31.46
N PRO A 170 -19.39 -34.36 -30.91
CA PRO A 170 -19.12 -35.04 -29.63
C PRO A 170 -17.75 -35.74 -29.51
N ALA A 171 -17.13 -36.12 -30.65
CA ALA A 171 -15.81 -36.72 -30.70
C ALA A 171 -14.68 -35.76 -30.24
N ASP A 172 -14.82 -34.44 -30.44
CA ASP A 172 -13.80 -33.46 -30.04
C ASP A 172 -13.78 -33.24 -28.52
N LYS A 173 -14.94 -33.35 -27.86
CA LYS A 173 -15.05 -33.25 -26.39
C LYS A 173 -14.44 -34.47 -25.67
N ALA A 174 -14.41 -35.64 -26.32
CA ALA A 174 -13.81 -36.85 -25.75
C ALA A 174 -12.27 -36.82 -25.77
N ARG A 175 -11.66 -36.13 -26.75
CA ARG A 175 -10.21 -35.98 -26.87
C ARG A 175 -9.63 -35.02 -25.83
N THR A 176 -10.32 -33.93 -25.52
CA THR A 176 -9.87 -32.98 -24.49
C THR A 176 -9.93 -33.56 -23.08
N ASN A 177 -10.86 -34.47 -22.81
CA ASN A 177 -11.01 -35.08 -21.49
C ASN A 177 -9.92 -36.12 -21.18
N THR A 178 -9.45 -36.84 -22.21
CA THR A 178 -8.36 -37.84 -22.07
C THR A 178 -6.98 -37.19 -21.93
N GLU A 179 -6.74 -36.04 -22.58
CA GLU A 179 -5.48 -35.31 -22.43
C GLU A 179 -5.35 -34.64 -21.05
N ASN A 180 -6.44 -34.09 -20.52
CA ASN A 180 -6.49 -33.52 -19.18
C ASN A 180 -6.29 -34.59 -18.09
N ALA A 181 -6.85 -35.79 -18.28
CA ALA A 181 -6.63 -36.92 -17.37
C ALA A 181 -5.17 -37.39 -17.34
N LYS A 182 -4.48 -37.40 -18.50
CA LYS A 182 -3.05 -37.73 -18.58
C LYS A 182 -2.17 -36.70 -17.87
N LYS A 183 -2.43 -35.41 -18.07
CA LYS A 183 -1.69 -34.32 -17.38
C LYS A 183 -1.89 -34.39 -15.86
N ALA A 184 -3.11 -34.68 -15.39
CA ALA A 184 -3.39 -34.84 -13.96
C ALA A 184 -2.66 -36.06 -13.34
N ALA A 185 -2.55 -37.17 -14.06
CA ALA A 185 -1.82 -38.36 -13.61
C ALA A 185 -0.31 -38.09 -13.51
N GLU A 186 0.27 -37.36 -14.46
CA GLU A 186 1.70 -37.01 -14.45
C GLU A 186 2.06 -36.11 -13.26
N VAL A 187 1.22 -35.12 -12.95
CA VAL A 187 1.42 -34.24 -11.79
C VAL A 187 1.38 -35.04 -10.48
N ARG A 188 0.44 -35.98 -10.33
CA ARG A 188 0.35 -36.82 -9.12
C ARG A 188 1.58 -37.71 -8.95
N ARG A 189 2.14 -38.25 -10.03
CA ARG A 189 3.38 -39.04 -9.99
C ARG A 189 4.57 -38.21 -9.51
N LYS A 190 4.75 -36.99 -10.05
CA LYS A 190 5.84 -36.08 -9.63
C LYS A 190 5.73 -35.70 -8.15
N VAL A 191 4.52 -35.52 -7.62
CA VAL A 191 4.29 -35.22 -6.20
C VAL A 191 4.65 -36.42 -5.30
N LEU A 192 4.35 -37.65 -5.71
CA LEU A 192 4.71 -38.86 -4.97
C LEU A 192 6.23 -39.09 -4.93
N GLU A 193 6.91 -38.95 -6.07
CA GLU A 193 8.38 -39.07 -6.15
C GLU A 193 9.09 -38.01 -5.27
N ALA A 194 8.56 -36.78 -5.22
CA ALA A 194 9.09 -35.72 -4.36
C ALA A 194 8.89 -36.01 -2.86
N LYS A 195 7.80 -36.67 -2.47
CA LYS A 195 7.55 -37.07 -1.08
C LYS A 195 8.46 -38.21 -0.64
N GLN A 196 8.72 -39.20 -1.51
CA GLN A 196 9.65 -40.30 -1.21
C GLN A 196 11.09 -39.80 -1.02
N LYS A 197 11.57 -38.91 -1.89
CA LYS A 197 12.92 -38.31 -1.74
C LYS A 197 13.07 -37.51 -0.44
N LYS A 198 12.02 -36.84 0.03
CA LYS A 198 12.03 -36.15 1.33
C LYS A 198 12.06 -37.12 2.52
N ALA A 199 11.41 -38.28 2.42
CA ALA A 199 11.41 -39.29 3.48
C ALA A 199 12.75 -40.02 3.60
N GLU A 200 13.49 -40.22 2.50
CA GLU A 200 14.81 -40.85 2.51
C GLU A 200 15.93 -39.89 2.96
N GLY A 201 15.79 -38.59 2.71
CA GLY A 201 16.74 -37.57 3.16
C GLY A 201 16.72 -37.27 4.67
N GLN A 202 15.71 -37.74 5.40
CA GLN A 202 15.60 -37.56 6.87
C GLN A 202 16.12 -38.77 7.67
N LYS A 203 16.61 -39.83 7.00
CA LYS A 203 17.19 -41.02 7.66
C LYS A 203 18.72 -41.09 7.56
N LYS A 204 19.39 -39.99 7.22
CA LYS A 204 20.86 -39.86 7.26
C LYS A 204 21.28 -38.87 8.32
#